data_AF-A0A6B0RCZ5-F1
#
_entry.id   AF-A0A6B0RCZ5-F1
#
_cell.length_a   1.000
_cell.length_b   1.000
_cell.length_c   1.000
_cell.angle_alpha   90.00
_cell.angle_beta   90.00
_cell.angle_gamma   90.00
#
_symmetry.space_group_name_H-M   'P 1'
#
loop_
_entity.id
_entity.type
_entity.pdbx_description
1 polymer ?
#
loop_
_entity_poly.entity_id
_entity_poly.type
_entity_poly.pdbx_seq_one_letter_code
_entity_poly.pdbx_strand_id
1 'polypeptide(L)'
;MNGFAGLFCYLSSSYSSLVPPEVALGTGSLMSEIECSRSILFHTVGGQHRNVQPFSDEDASIETMSHCSGYSDPSSFAEDGPEVLDEEGTQEDLEYKLKGFIDLTLDKSAKTRQAALEGIKNALASKMLYEFILERRMTLTDSIERCLKKGKGDEQRAAAALASVLCIQLGPGIESEEVLKTLGPILKKIICDGTASIQARQTCATCFGVCCFIATDDITELYSTLQCLENIFTKSYLKEKDTNVICSTPNTALHISSLLAWTLLLTICPINEVKKKLEVHFHKLPSLLSSDDVNMRIAAGESLALLFELARGMESDFFYEDMESLTQMLRTLATDGNKHRAKVDKRKQRSVFRDILRAVEERDFPTETVKFGPERMYIDCWVKKHTYDTFKEILGSGMQYHLQSNEFLRNVFELGPPVMLDAAALKTMKISRFERHLYNSAAFKARTKARSKCRTMKRSSQDSGSRSIPEDRKLYVVDSINDLNKLNLCPAGSQQLFPLEEKLQDVSTDSGNESHSLFLVGLIIVLIISLALVSFVIFLIVQTENKMEDVSRRLAAEGKDIDDLKKINSIIVKRLNQLDSEQS
;
A
#
# COMPACT_ATOMS: atom_id res chain seq x y z
N MET A 1 0.20 16.76 18.78
CA MET A 1 -0.23 17.24 17.45
C MET A 1 0.99 17.47 16.57
N ASN A 2 1.04 16.83 15.40
CA ASN A 2 2.07 16.87 14.33
C ASN A 2 3.32 15.97 14.44
N GLY A 3 3.35 14.95 15.33
CA GLY A 3 4.52 14.06 15.47
C GLY A 3 4.55 12.82 14.55
N PHE A 4 3.39 12.23 14.24
CA PHE A 4 3.35 10.92 13.56
C PHE A 4 3.21 11.00 12.03
N ALA A 5 2.61 12.06 11.48
CA ALA A 5 2.58 12.30 10.03
C ALA A 5 3.99 12.57 9.46
N GLY A 6 4.93 13.06 10.28
CA GLY A 6 6.31 13.31 9.88
C GLY A 6 7.17 12.04 9.69
N LEU A 7 6.81 10.92 10.33
CA LEU A 7 7.57 9.67 10.21
C LEU A 7 7.32 8.97 8.87
N PHE A 8 6.09 9.09 8.33
CA PHE A 8 5.74 8.62 7.00
C PHE A 8 6.50 9.44 5.93
N CYS A 9 6.62 10.76 6.13
CA CYS A 9 7.36 11.64 5.23
C CYS A 9 8.89 11.40 5.25
N TYR A 10 9.49 11.04 6.39
CA TYR A 10 10.95 10.88 6.47
C TYR A 10 11.46 9.62 5.75
N LEU A 11 10.68 8.53 5.78
CA LEU A 11 11.00 7.30 5.06
C LEU A 11 10.66 7.40 3.56
N SER A 12 9.58 8.11 3.18
CA SER A 12 9.22 8.35 1.77
C SER A 12 10.17 9.33 1.08
N SER A 13 10.57 10.42 1.75
CA SER A 13 11.42 11.45 1.15
C SER A 13 12.88 10.99 0.94
N SER A 14 13.39 10.07 1.76
CA SER A 14 14.74 9.51 1.62
C SER A 14 14.91 8.63 0.37
N TYR A 15 13.82 8.15 -0.23
CA TYR A 15 13.85 7.30 -1.43
C TYR A 15 13.81 8.08 -2.77
N SER A 16 13.52 9.39 -2.76
CA SER A 16 13.45 10.20 -3.98
C SER A 16 14.75 10.93 -4.34
N SER A 17 15.83 10.76 -3.57
CA SER A 17 17.07 11.53 -3.74
C SER A 17 18.32 10.66 -3.57
N LEU A 18 18.50 9.66 -4.43
CA LEU A 18 19.80 8.98 -4.61
C LEU A 18 19.86 8.35 -6.01
N VAL A 19 20.23 9.18 -6.99
CA VAL A 19 20.78 8.73 -8.28
C VAL A 19 22.28 8.49 -8.06
N PRO A 20 22.83 7.28 -8.31
CA PRO A 20 24.27 7.07 -8.17
C PRO A 20 25.03 7.61 -9.39
N PRO A 21 26.26 8.14 -9.23
CA PRO A 21 27.13 8.49 -10.34
C PRO A 21 27.87 7.24 -10.88
N GLU A 22 27.93 7.13 -12.21
CA GLU A 22 28.80 6.20 -12.96
C GLU A 22 30.29 6.41 -12.61
N VAL A 23 31.02 5.34 -12.26
CA VAL A 23 32.47 5.26 -12.51
C VAL A 23 32.96 3.81 -12.77
N ALA A 24 33.53 3.65 -13.97
CA ALA A 24 34.67 2.82 -14.42
C ALA A 24 34.67 1.28 -14.40
N LEU A 25 35.04 0.77 -15.59
CA LEU A 25 35.43 -0.57 -16.00
C LEU A 25 36.63 -1.16 -15.21
N GLY A 26 36.57 -2.47 -14.97
CA GLY A 26 37.69 -3.31 -14.55
C GLY A 26 37.46 -4.77 -14.96
N THR A 27 38.36 -5.29 -15.78
CA THR A 27 38.38 -6.58 -16.48
C THR A 27 38.59 -7.81 -15.58
N GLY A 28 37.99 -8.97 -15.94
CA GLY A 28 38.37 -10.26 -15.37
C GLY A 28 37.59 -11.45 -15.95
N SER A 29 38.18 -12.15 -16.92
CA SER A 29 37.72 -13.38 -17.56
C SER A 29 37.78 -14.61 -16.63
N LEU A 30 36.84 -15.56 -16.75
CA LEU A 30 37.16 -17.00 -16.86
C LEU A 30 35.94 -17.86 -17.28
N MET A 31 36.22 -18.67 -18.31
CA MET A 31 35.42 -19.72 -18.95
C MET A 31 35.03 -20.88 -18.02
N SER A 32 33.89 -21.52 -18.30
CA SER A 32 33.85 -22.99 -18.50
C SER A 32 32.63 -23.41 -19.33
N GLU A 33 32.90 -24.21 -20.37
CA GLU A 33 31.98 -24.83 -21.33
C GLU A 33 31.35 -26.10 -20.76
N ILE A 34 30.13 -26.45 -21.18
CA ILE A 34 29.72 -27.84 -21.51
C ILE A 34 28.68 -27.81 -22.65
N GLU A 35 29.01 -28.51 -23.74
CA GLU A 35 28.20 -28.79 -24.93
C GLU A 35 27.07 -29.82 -24.67
N CYS A 36 25.98 -29.75 -25.45
CA CYS A 36 25.37 -30.97 -26.01
C CYS A 36 24.55 -30.63 -27.27
N SER A 37 24.99 -31.19 -28.40
CA SER A 37 24.36 -31.11 -29.72
C SER A 37 23.32 -32.21 -29.92
N ARG A 38 22.23 -31.93 -30.68
CA ARG A 38 21.60 -32.94 -31.56
C ARG A 38 20.69 -32.31 -32.63
N SER A 39 21.05 -32.56 -33.89
CA SER A 39 20.28 -32.33 -35.12
C SER A 39 19.06 -33.24 -35.24
N ILE A 40 17.98 -32.77 -35.89
CA ILE A 40 17.05 -33.63 -36.63
C ILE A 40 16.64 -32.93 -37.95
N LEU A 41 16.75 -33.69 -39.04
CA LEU A 41 16.48 -33.39 -40.44
C LEU A 41 14.98 -33.62 -40.77
N PHE A 42 14.45 -32.87 -41.73
CA PHE A 42 13.08 -33.00 -42.27
C PHE A 42 12.86 -34.32 -43.05
N HIS A 43 11.65 -34.88 -42.94
CA HIS A 43 11.01 -35.66 -44.02
C HIS A 43 9.48 -35.46 -44.02
N THR A 44 8.92 -35.51 -45.23
CA THR A 44 7.58 -35.10 -45.66
C THR A 44 6.56 -36.26 -45.77
N VAL A 45 5.27 -35.87 -45.86
CA VAL A 45 4.10 -36.56 -46.49
C VAL A 45 3.12 -37.37 -45.61
N GLY A 46 1.85 -36.93 -45.63
CA GLY A 46 0.66 -37.76 -45.93
C GLY A 46 0.02 -38.58 -44.80
N GLY A 47 -1.23 -38.24 -44.43
CA GLY A 47 -1.96 -38.92 -43.37
C GLY A 47 -2.87 -40.08 -43.79
N GLN A 48 -3.23 -40.93 -42.82
CA GLN A 48 -4.60 -41.40 -42.52
C GLN A 48 -4.63 -42.27 -41.24
N HIS A 49 -5.67 -42.04 -40.41
CA HIS A 49 -6.30 -42.84 -39.33
C HIS A 49 -5.65 -44.15 -38.82
N ARG A 50 -5.36 -44.27 -37.51
CA ARG A 50 -6.26 -44.74 -36.41
C ARG A 50 -5.47 -45.12 -35.12
N ASN A 51 -5.89 -44.52 -34.00
CA ASN A 51 -6.01 -45.04 -32.62
C ASN A 51 -4.79 -45.43 -31.72
N VAL A 52 -4.75 -44.75 -30.55
CA VAL A 52 -4.36 -45.20 -29.18
C VAL A 52 -2.95 -44.85 -28.66
N GLN A 53 -2.80 -43.70 -27.99
CA GLN A 53 -2.49 -43.50 -26.54
C GLN A 53 -2.14 -42.03 -26.26
N PRO A 54 -2.57 -41.43 -25.12
CA PRO A 54 -2.34 -40.02 -24.82
C PRO A 54 -0.94 -39.83 -24.21
N PHE A 55 0.01 -39.34 -24.98
CA PHE A 55 1.24 -38.79 -24.42
C PHE A 55 1.01 -37.34 -23.97
N SER A 56 1.37 -37.10 -22.72
CA SER A 56 1.25 -35.85 -21.97
C SER A 56 2.23 -34.81 -22.51
N ASP A 57 1.75 -33.92 -23.39
CA ASP A 57 2.42 -32.65 -23.73
C ASP A 57 2.19 -31.63 -22.60
N GLU A 58 3.06 -31.64 -21.59
CA GLU A 58 3.15 -30.59 -20.58
C GLU A 58 4.62 -30.17 -20.45
N ASP A 59 5.17 -29.50 -21.48
CA ASP A 59 6.29 -28.57 -21.29
C ASP A 59 6.62 -27.72 -22.55
N ALA A 60 5.72 -26.79 -22.92
CA ALA A 60 6.08 -25.71 -23.86
C ALA A 60 5.06 -24.56 -23.82
N SER A 61 5.07 -23.74 -22.78
CA SER A 61 4.72 -22.30 -22.84
C SER A 61 4.68 -21.72 -21.42
N ILE A 62 5.84 -21.47 -20.84
CA ILE A 62 5.94 -20.58 -19.69
C ILE A 62 5.87 -19.15 -20.24
N GLU A 63 4.65 -18.68 -20.51
CA GLU A 63 4.41 -17.27 -20.80
C GLU A 63 4.63 -16.47 -19.50
N THR A 64 5.76 -15.76 -19.46
CA THR A 64 5.95 -14.61 -18.57
C THR A 64 4.86 -13.59 -18.91
N MET A 65 3.77 -13.58 -18.13
CA MET A 65 2.81 -12.49 -18.16
C MET A 65 3.52 -11.22 -17.67
N SER A 66 4.08 -10.48 -18.62
CA SER A 66 4.13 -9.03 -18.53
C SER A 66 2.69 -8.56 -18.39
N HIS A 67 2.37 -7.92 -17.27
CA HIS A 67 1.13 -7.15 -17.11
C HIS A 67 1.17 -5.93 -18.05
N CYS A 68 1.05 -6.18 -19.35
CA CYS A 68 0.45 -5.23 -20.26
C CYS A 68 -0.96 -5.76 -20.49
N SER A 69 -1.94 -5.19 -19.80
CA SER A 69 -3.34 -5.29 -20.19
C SER A 69 -3.41 -5.08 -21.70
N GLY A 70 -3.83 -6.12 -22.42
CA GLY A 70 -4.14 -6.02 -23.83
C GLY A 70 -5.26 -5.01 -23.98
N TYR A 71 -4.90 -3.76 -24.28
CA TYR A 71 -5.84 -2.72 -24.66
C TYR A 71 -6.45 -3.10 -26.00
N SER A 72 -7.58 -3.79 -25.91
CA SER A 72 -8.64 -3.76 -26.91
C SER A 72 -9.91 -3.63 -26.11
N ASP A 73 -10.38 -2.39 -25.95
CA ASP A 73 -11.71 -2.08 -25.43
C ASP A 73 -12.73 -2.84 -26.29
N PRO A 74 -13.55 -3.76 -25.75
CA PRO A 74 -14.78 -4.10 -26.40
C PRO A 74 -15.67 -2.86 -26.38
N SER A 75 -16.21 -2.50 -27.54
CA SER A 75 -17.19 -1.44 -27.70
C SER A 75 -18.43 -1.74 -26.86
N SER A 76 -18.51 -1.24 -25.63
CA SER A 76 -19.78 -1.11 -24.90
C SER A 76 -20.32 0.29 -25.13
N PHE A 77 -21.15 0.40 -26.17
CA PHE A 77 -22.12 1.47 -26.32
C PHE A 77 -23.17 1.32 -25.21
N ALA A 78 -23.17 2.25 -24.27
CA ALA A 78 -24.35 2.70 -23.53
C ALA A 78 -24.06 4.17 -23.21
N GLU A 79 -24.38 5.01 -24.18
CA GLU A 79 -24.43 6.45 -24.04
C GLU A 79 -25.70 6.78 -23.26
N ASP A 80 -25.61 6.68 -21.93
CA ASP A 80 -26.50 7.38 -21.01
C ASP A 80 -25.59 7.99 -19.94
N GLY A 81 -25.36 9.30 -20.07
CA GLY A 81 -24.79 10.06 -18.96
C GLY A 81 -25.80 10.06 -17.82
N PRO A 82 -25.37 10.08 -16.55
CA PRO A 82 -26.32 10.32 -15.47
C PRO A 82 -27.01 11.66 -15.76
N GLU A 83 -28.32 11.60 -16.01
CA GLU A 83 -29.20 12.74 -15.81
C GLU A 83 -28.91 13.27 -14.40
N VAL A 84 -28.75 14.57 -14.29
CA VAL A 84 -28.60 15.27 -13.00
C VAL A 84 -29.96 15.23 -12.32
N LEU A 85 -30.31 14.07 -11.80
CA LEU A 85 -31.51 13.81 -11.03
C LEU A 85 -31.09 13.66 -9.56
N ASP A 86 -31.43 14.68 -8.77
CA ASP A 86 -31.65 14.59 -7.31
C ASP A 86 -30.53 13.95 -6.47
N GLU A 87 -29.28 14.42 -6.63
CA GLU A 87 -28.16 13.96 -5.80
C GLU A 87 -28.37 14.27 -4.30
N GLU A 88 -29.05 15.37 -3.96
CA GLU A 88 -29.41 15.72 -2.58
C GLU A 88 -30.53 14.82 -2.02
N GLY A 89 -31.64 14.61 -2.73
CA GLY A 89 -32.71 13.71 -2.29
C GLY A 89 -32.23 12.25 -2.13
N THR A 90 -31.34 11.78 -3.01
CA THR A 90 -30.75 10.44 -2.89
C THR A 90 -29.76 10.31 -1.72
N GLN A 91 -29.16 11.42 -1.26
CA GLN A 91 -28.32 11.42 -0.06
C GLN A 91 -29.16 11.46 1.22
N GLU A 92 -30.20 12.29 1.28
CA GLU A 92 -31.12 12.35 2.43
C GLU A 92 -31.84 11.01 2.65
N ASP A 93 -32.30 10.35 1.58
CA ASP A 93 -32.90 9.01 1.63
C ASP A 93 -31.93 7.97 2.18
N LEU A 94 -30.66 8.06 1.78
CA LEU A 94 -29.60 7.18 2.28
C LEU A 94 -29.36 7.41 3.78
N GLU A 95 -29.26 8.66 4.22
CA GLU A 95 -29.09 8.98 5.63
C GLU A 95 -30.29 8.56 6.47
N TYR A 96 -31.51 8.72 5.96
CA TYR A 96 -32.73 8.22 6.61
C TYR A 96 -32.68 6.70 6.79
N LYS A 97 -32.27 5.98 5.74
CA LYS A 97 -32.06 4.53 5.80
C LYS A 97 -30.97 4.14 6.79
N LEU A 98 -29.88 4.90 6.86
CA LEU A 98 -28.79 4.67 7.82
C LEU A 98 -29.25 4.89 9.27
N LYS A 99 -30.07 5.92 9.54
CA LYS A 99 -30.69 6.13 10.86
C LYS A 99 -31.52 4.91 11.26
N GLY A 100 -32.34 4.40 10.34
CA GLY A 100 -33.08 3.15 10.55
C GLY A 100 -32.18 1.94 10.85
N PHE A 101 -31.03 1.81 10.18
CA PHE A 101 -30.08 0.75 10.53
C PHE A 101 -29.45 0.95 11.91
N ILE A 102 -29.14 2.18 12.31
CA ILE A 102 -28.61 2.47 13.66
C ILE A 102 -29.62 2.00 14.72
N ASP A 103 -30.92 2.29 14.55
CA ASP A 103 -31.96 1.82 15.47
C ASP A 103 -32.04 0.29 15.51
N LEU A 104 -31.93 -0.37 14.36
CA LEU A 104 -31.94 -1.83 14.26
C LEU A 104 -30.73 -2.51 14.90
N THR A 105 -29.65 -1.78 15.21
CA THR A 105 -28.55 -2.33 16.03
C THR A 105 -28.97 -2.62 17.48
N LEU A 106 -30.10 -2.09 17.93
CA LEU A 106 -30.68 -2.35 19.26
C LEU A 106 -31.71 -3.49 19.25
N ASP A 107 -32.01 -4.07 18.10
CA ASP A 107 -33.07 -5.07 17.95
C ASP A 107 -32.79 -6.33 18.79
N LYS A 108 -33.86 -6.99 19.24
CA LYS A 108 -33.76 -8.23 20.04
C LYS A 108 -33.11 -9.37 19.24
N SER A 109 -33.34 -9.42 17.93
CA SER A 109 -32.80 -10.45 17.02
C SER A 109 -31.35 -10.17 16.64
N ALA A 110 -30.47 -11.13 16.92
CA ALA A 110 -29.05 -11.05 16.52
C ALA A 110 -28.86 -10.94 15.01
N LYS A 111 -29.69 -11.62 14.22
CA LYS A 111 -29.64 -11.58 12.75
C LYS A 111 -30.03 -10.21 12.22
N THR A 112 -31.00 -9.54 12.86
CA THR A 112 -31.40 -8.17 12.51
C THR A 112 -30.27 -7.19 12.81
N ARG A 113 -29.66 -7.29 14.00
CA ARG A 113 -28.49 -6.47 14.37
C ARG A 113 -27.32 -6.67 13.41
N GLN A 114 -27.01 -7.92 13.05
CA GLN A 114 -25.97 -8.23 12.08
C GLN A 114 -26.24 -7.56 10.72
N ALA A 115 -27.46 -7.73 10.18
CA ALA A 115 -27.82 -7.14 8.88
C ALA A 115 -27.77 -5.60 8.91
N ALA A 116 -28.14 -4.99 10.04
CA ALA A 116 -28.02 -3.55 10.24
C ALA A 116 -26.56 -3.08 10.25
N LEU A 117 -25.67 -3.76 10.99
CA LEU A 117 -24.23 -3.46 11.01
C LEU A 117 -23.61 -3.59 9.61
N GLU A 118 -23.94 -4.66 8.87
CA GLU A 118 -23.49 -4.85 7.50
C GLU A 118 -24.03 -3.77 6.55
N GLY A 119 -25.29 -3.36 6.72
CA GLY A 119 -25.91 -2.27 5.98
C GLY A 119 -25.17 -0.94 6.17
N ILE A 120 -24.85 -0.58 7.41
CA ILE A 120 -24.06 0.62 7.72
C ILE A 120 -22.66 0.48 7.12
N LYS A 121 -21.98 -0.65 7.36
CA LYS A 121 -20.61 -0.92 6.85
C LYS A 121 -20.52 -0.79 5.34
N ASN A 122 -21.51 -1.30 4.61
CA ASN A 122 -21.52 -1.25 3.15
C ASN A 122 -21.77 0.18 2.63
N ALA A 123 -22.63 0.95 3.31
CA ALA A 123 -22.86 2.35 2.97
C ALA A 123 -21.59 3.19 3.19
N LEU A 124 -20.96 3.04 4.37
CA LEU A 124 -19.71 3.73 4.70
C LEU A 124 -18.54 3.26 3.81
N ALA A 125 -18.53 2.01 3.35
CA ALA A 125 -17.46 1.55 2.45
C ALA A 125 -17.60 2.11 1.03
N SER A 126 -18.81 2.56 0.64
CA SER A 126 -19.13 2.95 -0.74
C SER A 126 -19.21 4.45 -0.95
N LYS A 127 -19.44 5.24 0.10
CA LYS A 127 -19.62 6.70 0.05
C LYS A 127 -18.94 7.37 1.25
N MET A 128 -18.51 8.62 1.06
CA MET A 128 -18.00 9.49 2.12
C MET A 128 -19.18 10.11 2.85
N LEU A 129 -19.30 9.86 4.15
CA LEU A 129 -20.43 10.24 4.99
C LEU A 129 -19.93 10.88 6.29
N TYR A 130 -18.91 11.74 6.16
CA TYR A 130 -18.16 12.29 7.30
C TYR A 130 -19.06 13.04 8.30
N GLU A 131 -19.86 14.01 7.84
CA GLU A 131 -20.77 14.77 8.70
C GLU A 131 -21.78 13.86 9.42
N PHE A 132 -22.41 12.95 8.68
CA PHE A 132 -23.36 11.98 9.25
C PHE A 132 -22.73 11.14 10.36
N ILE A 133 -21.49 10.68 10.15
CA ILE A 133 -20.72 9.90 11.12
C ILE A 133 -20.35 10.77 12.32
N LEU A 134 -19.81 11.97 12.10
CA LEU A 134 -19.30 12.84 13.15
C LEU A 134 -20.39 13.18 14.16
N GLU A 135 -21.60 13.52 13.68
CA GLU A 135 -22.77 13.77 14.52
C GLU A 135 -23.20 12.57 15.38
N ARG A 136 -22.91 11.35 14.93
CA ARG A 136 -23.40 10.09 15.52
C ARG A 136 -22.30 9.18 16.03
N ARG A 137 -21.06 9.68 16.11
CA ARG A 137 -19.87 8.88 16.41
C ARG A 137 -19.99 8.10 17.71
N MET A 138 -20.54 8.72 18.76
CA MET A 138 -20.76 8.07 20.07
C MET A 138 -21.78 6.94 19.93
N THR A 139 -22.94 7.22 19.34
CA THR A 139 -24.00 6.22 19.13
C THR A 139 -23.56 5.04 18.28
N LEU A 140 -22.79 5.29 17.21
CA LEU A 140 -22.20 4.25 16.37
C LEU A 140 -21.21 3.40 17.17
N THR A 141 -20.31 4.05 17.92
CA THR A 141 -19.32 3.36 18.75
C THR A 141 -19.98 2.51 19.83
N ASP A 142 -20.97 3.03 20.55
CA ASP A 142 -21.74 2.30 21.57
C ASP A 142 -22.48 1.09 20.97
N SER A 143 -22.99 1.24 19.75
CA SER A 143 -23.69 0.16 19.05
C SER A 143 -22.74 -0.95 18.64
N ILE A 144 -21.56 -0.60 18.11
CA ILE A 144 -20.48 -1.53 17.80
C ILE A 144 -20.00 -2.22 19.08
N GLU A 145 -19.71 -1.45 20.14
CA GLU A 145 -19.23 -1.93 21.43
C GLU A 145 -20.18 -2.98 22.02
N ARG A 146 -21.48 -2.68 22.02
CA ARG A 146 -22.53 -3.60 22.48
C ARG A 146 -22.53 -4.90 21.68
N CYS A 147 -22.49 -4.82 20.35
CA CYS A 147 -22.52 -5.98 19.47
C CYS A 147 -21.24 -6.82 19.59
N LEU A 148 -20.08 -6.20 19.85
CA LEU A 148 -18.84 -6.91 20.15
C LEU A 148 -18.89 -7.62 21.52
N LYS A 149 -19.39 -6.95 22.56
CA LYS A 149 -19.46 -7.50 23.93
C LYS A 149 -20.51 -8.59 24.10
N LYS A 150 -21.71 -8.39 23.53
CA LYS A 150 -22.87 -9.26 23.74
C LYS A 150 -23.18 -10.18 22.56
N GLY A 151 -22.81 -9.77 21.35
CA GLY A 151 -22.99 -10.58 20.14
C GLY A 151 -22.01 -11.74 20.07
N LYS A 152 -22.22 -12.61 19.09
CA LYS A 152 -21.35 -13.78 18.82
C LYS A 152 -21.20 -13.99 17.32
N GLY A 153 -20.10 -14.61 16.91
CA GLY A 153 -19.93 -15.11 15.54
C GLY A 153 -20.05 -14.00 14.49
N ASP A 154 -21.00 -14.13 13.59
CA ASP A 154 -21.20 -13.20 12.47
C ASP A 154 -21.56 -11.77 12.94
N GLU A 155 -22.23 -11.62 14.09
CA GLU A 155 -22.55 -10.30 14.65
C GLU A 155 -21.27 -9.55 15.08
N GLN A 156 -20.36 -10.24 15.78
CA GLN A 156 -19.05 -9.68 16.16
C GLN A 156 -18.22 -9.35 14.92
N ARG A 157 -18.26 -10.23 13.91
CA ARG A 157 -17.59 -10.00 12.63
C ARG A 157 -18.09 -8.73 11.95
N ALA A 158 -19.41 -8.55 11.85
CA ALA A 158 -20.02 -7.37 11.26
C ALA A 158 -19.69 -6.10 12.05
N ALA A 159 -19.71 -6.15 13.39
CA ALA A 159 -19.36 -5.03 14.25
C ALA A 159 -17.89 -4.61 14.09
N ALA A 160 -16.96 -5.56 14.08
CA ALA A 160 -15.53 -5.28 13.86
C ALA A 160 -15.27 -4.72 12.45
N ALA A 161 -15.93 -5.25 11.41
CA ALA A 161 -15.80 -4.72 10.06
C ALA A 161 -16.33 -3.28 9.96
N LEU A 162 -17.44 -2.96 10.64
CA LEU A 162 -17.98 -1.60 10.70
C LEU A 162 -17.01 -0.65 11.41
N ALA A 163 -16.38 -1.08 12.51
CA ALA A 163 -15.38 -0.29 13.23
C ALA A 163 -14.18 0.09 12.34
N SER A 164 -13.69 -0.83 11.51
CA SER A 164 -12.62 -0.53 10.55
C SER A 164 -13.00 0.60 9.59
N VAL A 165 -14.18 0.51 8.96
CA VAL A 165 -14.65 1.51 8.00
C VAL A 165 -14.96 2.85 8.68
N LEU A 166 -15.48 2.80 9.90
CA LEU A 166 -15.71 3.98 10.73
C LEU A 166 -14.41 4.76 10.96
N CYS A 167 -13.35 4.10 11.42
CA CYS A 167 -12.03 4.75 11.60
C CYS A 167 -11.43 5.23 10.27
N ILE A 168 -11.61 4.49 9.17
CA ILE A 168 -11.13 4.92 7.84
C ILE A 168 -11.77 6.24 7.40
N GLN A 169 -13.06 6.44 7.69
CA GLN A 169 -13.73 7.70 7.34
C GLN A 169 -13.41 8.85 8.30
N LEU A 170 -13.33 8.57 9.60
CA LEU A 170 -12.96 9.57 10.60
C LEU A 170 -11.51 10.05 10.42
N GLY A 171 -10.61 9.16 9.96
CA GLY A 171 -9.19 9.47 9.83
C GLY A 171 -8.48 9.59 11.18
N PRO A 172 -7.20 10.02 11.20
CA PRO A 172 -6.46 10.26 12.43
C PRO A 172 -7.02 11.47 13.16
N GLY A 173 -7.27 11.33 14.46
CA GLY A 173 -7.86 12.39 15.28
C GLY A 173 -8.46 11.85 16.58
N ILE A 174 -8.89 12.78 17.43
CA ILE A 174 -9.46 12.48 18.76
C ILE A 174 -10.68 11.55 18.62
N GLU A 175 -11.45 11.73 17.55
CA GLU A 175 -12.64 10.94 17.22
C GLU A 175 -12.30 9.45 17.05
N SER A 176 -11.28 9.14 16.25
CA SER A 176 -10.84 7.75 16.04
C SER A 176 -10.10 7.20 17.24
N GLU A 177 -9.36 8.03 17.99
CA GLU A 177 -8.71 7.63 19.24
C GLU A 177 -9.74 7.16 20.28
N GLU A 178 -10.86 7.87 20.43
CA GLU A 178 -11.93 7.47 21.35
C GLU A 178 -12.57 6.14 20.95
N VAL A 179 -12.72 5.90 19.63
CA VAL A 179 -13.17 4.61 19.09
C VAL A 179 -12.18 3.51 19.48
N LEU A 180 -10.88 3.71 19.26
CA LEU A 180 -9.84 2.72 19.60
C LEU A 180 -9.76 2.46 21.10
N LYS A 181 -9.77 3.51 21.94
CA LYS A 181 -9.77 3.39 23.40
C LYS A 181 -10.97 2.57 23.91
N THR A 182 -12.13 2.74 23.29
CA THR A 182 -13.36 2.02 23.66
C THR A 182 -13.36 0.57 23.17
N LEU A 183 -13.00 0.36 21.90
CA LEU A 183 -13.14 -0.94 21.24
C LEU A 183 -11.89 -1.83 21.39
N GLY A 184 -10.69 -1.27 21.46
CA GLY A 184 -9.41 -1.95 21.51
C GLY A 184 -9.31 -3.04 22.57
N PRO A 185 -9.67 -2.77 23.85
CA PRO A 185 -9.67 -3.80 24.90
C PRO A 185 -10.62 -4.97 24.59
N ILE A 186 -11.75 -4.70 23.94
CA ILE A 186 -12.77 -5.70 23.57
C ILE A 186 -12.27 -6.55 22.41
N LEU A 187 -11.69 -5.91 21.38
CA LEU A 187 -11.07 -6.58 20.24
C LEU A 187 -9.95 -7.50 20.71
N LYS A 188 -9.03 -7.01 21.55
CA LYS A 188 -7.96 -7.80 22.16
C LYS A 188 -8.51 -9.02 22.90
N LYS A 189 -9.56 -8.84 23.69
CA LYS A 189 -10.22 -9.95 24.41
C LYS A 189 -10.77 -11.00 23.45
N ILE A 190 -11.48 -10.59 22.39
CA ILE A 190 -12.06 -11.52 21.41
C ILE A 190 -10.95 -12.26 20.64
N ILE A 191 -9.93 -11.56 20.17
CA ILE A 191 -8.79 -12.15 19.44
C ILE A 191 -8.13 -13.26 20.26
N CYS A 192 -7.92 -13.03 21.55
CA CYS A 192 -7.29 -13.97 22.46
C CYS A 192 -8.23 -15.08 23.00
N ASP A 193 -9.55 -14.95 22.83
CA ASP A 193 -10.52 -15.94 23.28
C ASP A 193 -10.56 -17.16 22.35
N GLY A 194 -10.01 -18.28 22.81
CA GLY A 194 -10.02 -19.55 22.07
C GLY A 194 -11.41 -20.14 21.82
N THR A 195 -12.43 -19.69 22.56
CA THR A 195 -13.83 -20.14 22.43
C THR A 195 -14.65 -19.29 21.46
N ALA A 196 -14.16 -18.10 21.10
CA ALA A 196 -14.82 -17.22 20.14
C ALA A 196 -14.72 -17.78 18.71
N SER A 197 -15.68 -17.40 17.86
CA SER A 197 -15.69 -17.80 16.45
C SER A 197 -14.40 -17.38 15.75
N ILE A 198 -13.77 -18.29 15.02
CA ILE A 198 -12.53 -18.06 14.29
C ILE A 198 -12.67 -16.90 13.30
N GLN A 199 -13.81 -16.81 12.61
CA GLN A 199 -14.08 -15.73 11.66
C GLN A 199 -14.23 -14.37 12.36
N ALA A 200 -14.85 -14.35 13.56
CA ALA A 200 -14.93 -13.14 14.35
C ALA A 200 -13.54 -12.69 14.82
N ARG A 201 -12.71 -13.63 15.29
CA ARG A 201 -11.33 -13.38 15.73
C ARG A 201 -10.47 -12.84 14.59
N GLN A 202 -10.61 -13.39 13.38
CA GLN A 202 -9.92 -12.91 12.18
C GLN A 202 -10.24 -11.44 11.90
N THR A 203 -11.52 -11.11 11.77
CA THR A 203 -11.94 -9.74 11.48
C THR A 203 -11.61 -8.78 12.63
N CYS A 204 -11.66 -9.25 13.89
CA CYS A 204 -11.19 -8.45 15.03
C CYS A 204 -9.68 -8.18 14.96
N ALA A 205 -8.85 -9.14 14.53
CA ALA A 205 -7.42 -8.94 14.37
C ALA A 205 -7.10 -7.89 13.30
N THR A 206 -7.75 -7.99 12.13
CA THR A 206 -7.63 -6.98 11.07
C THR A 206 -8.14 -5.61 11.55
N CYS A 207 -9.32 -5.57 12.18
CA CYS A 207 -9.90 -4.34 12.72
C CYS A 207 -8.97 -3.69 13.76
N PHE A 208 -8.40 -4.46 14.68
CA PHE A 208 -7.52 -3.92 15.70
C PHE A 208 -6.25 -3.32 15.11
N GLY A 209 -5.64 -4.01 14.12
CA GLY A 209 -4.49 -3.48 13.38
C GLY A 209 -4.82 -2.21 12.59
N VAL A 210 -5.96 -2.15 11.91
CA VAL A 210 -6.38 -1.00 11.10
C VAL A 210 -6.74 0.20 11.98
N CYS A 211 -7.55 0.00 13.02
CA CYS A 211 -7.89 1.06 13.96
C CYS A 211 -6.63 1.58 14.66
N CYS A 212 -5.70 0.71 15.05
CA CYS A 212 -4.42 1.14 15.61
C CYS A 212 -3.55 1.89 14.57
N PHE A 213 -3.50 1.44 13.32
CA PHE A 213 -2.78 2.15 12.26
C PHE A 213 -3.29 3.60 12.06
N ILE A 214 -4.60 3.81 12.16
CA ILE A 214 -5.24 5.10 11.91
C ILE A 214 -5.21 6.00 13.16
N ALA A 215 -5.49 5.43 14.32
CA ALA A 215 -5.90 6.19 15.51
C ALA A 215 -4.86 6.21 16.62
N THR A 216 -3.74 5.49 16.49
CA THR A 216 -2.76 5.44 17.59
C THR A 216 -2.02 6.78 17.72
N ASP A 217 -2.17 7.43 18.87
CA ASP A 217 -1.30 8.55 19.31
C ASP A 217 -0.40 8.12 20.48
N ASP A 218 -0.80 7.07 21.22
CA ASP A 218 -0.03 6.47 22.31
C ASP A 218 0.80 5.28 21.82
N ILE A 219 2.12 5.40 21.92
CA ILE A 219 3.09 4.35 21.57
C ILE A 219 2.88 3.04 22.37
N THR A 220 2.33 3.13 23.59
CA THR A 220 2.07 1.96 24.43
C THR A 220 0.90 1.12 23.91
N GLU A 221 -0.11 1.78 23.32
CA GLU A 221 -1.23 1.12 22.68
C GLU A 221 -0.78 0.41 21.38
N LEU A 222 0.08 1.06 20.59
CA LEU A 222 0.72 0.45 19.43
C LEU A 222 1.49 -0.83 19.82
N TYR A 223 2.33 -0.76 20.84
CA TYR A 223 3.11 -1.92 21.30
C TYR A 223 2.23 -3.04 21.87
N SER A 224 1.18 -2.69 22.63
CA SER A 224 0.19 -3.66 23.14
C SER A 224 -0.54 -4.37 22.01
N THR A 225 -0.86 -3.65 20.93
CA THR A 225 -1.52 -4.19 19.73
C THR A 225 -0.59 -5.11 18.95
N LEU A 226 0.64 -4.66 18.68
CA LEU A 226 1.69 -5.46 18.04
C LEU A 226 1.90 -6.78 18.80
N GLN A 227 2.10 -6.72 20.11
CA GLN A 227 2.31 -7.91 20.94
C GLN A 227 1.08 -8.84 20.92
N CYS A 228 -0.14 -8.30 20.91
CA CYS A 228 -1.36 -9.09 20.81
C CYS A 228 -1.39 -9.91 19.51
N LEU A 229 -1.18 -9.27 18.36
CA LEU A 229 -1.20 -9.91 17.05
C LEU A 229 -0.03 -10.89 16.89
N GLU A 230 1.16 -10.51 17.37
CA GLU A 230 2.37 -11.34 17.42
C GLU A 230 2.14 -12.66 18.16
N ASN A 231 1.54 -12.60 19.35
CA ASN A 231 1.21 -13.79 20.14
C ASN A 231 0.21 -14.74 19.45
N ILE A 232 -0.53 -14.25 18.45
CA ILE A 232 -1.46 -15.08 17.67
C ILE A 232 -0.73 -15.77 16.54
N PHE A 233 -0.07 -15.05 15.63
CA PHE A 233 0.53 -15.68 14.46
C PHE A 233 1.77 -16.51 14.81
N THR A 234 2.51 -16.19 15.87
CA THR A 234 3.70 -16.97 16.30
C THR A 234 3.35 -18.41 16.71
N LYS A 235 2.07 -18.70 17.02
CA LYS A 235 1.59 -20.08 17.24
C LYS A 235 1.65 -20.95 15.98
N SER A 236 1.78 -20.34 14.80
CA SER A 236 1.98 -21.03 13.52
C SER A 236 3.43 -21.39 13.22
N TYR A 237 4.40 -20.83 13.96
CA TYR A 237 5.78 -21.26 13.84
C TYR A 237 5.90 -22.73 14.20
N LEU A 238 6.72 -23.45 13.44
CA LEU A 238 6.93 -24.87 13.63
C LEU A 238 7.37 -25.11 15.08
N LYS A 239 6.57 -25.85 15.84
CA LYS A 239 7.01 -26.36 17.13
C LYS A 239 8.00 -27.48 16.83
N GLU A 240 9.29 -27.19 16.92
CA GLU A 240 10.40 -28.15 16.74
C GLU A 240 10.33 -29.40 17.65
N LYS A 241 9.30 -29.57 18.51
CA LYS A 241 9.25 -30.61 19.53
C LYS A 241 8.04 -31.55 19.54
N ASP A 242 7.05 -31.40 18.66
CA ASP A 242 5.92 -32.36 18.64
C ASP A 242 5.55 -32.78 17.23
N THR A 243 6.12 -33.89 16.78
CA THR A 243 5.79 -34.61 15.54
C THR A 243 4.35 -35.13 15.46
N ASN A 244 3.48 -34.84 16.44
CA ASN A 244 2.12 -35.40 16.54
C ASN A 244 0.99 -34.39 16.71
N VAL A 245 1.23 -33.07 16.63
CA VAL A 245 0.13 -32.09 16.62
C VAL A 245 -0.13 -31.65 15.19
N ILE A 246 -1.09 -32.32 14.54
CA ILE A 246 -1.70 -31.86 13.30
C ILE A 246 -2.11 -30.40 13.51
N CYS A 247 -1.44 -29.45 12.85
CA CYS A 247 -1.82 -28.05 12.90
C CYS A 247 -3.22 -27.95 12.29
N SER A 248 -4.23 -27.77 13.14
CA SER A 248 -5.61 -27.71 12.68
C SER A 248 -5.77 -26.53 11.71
N THR A 249 -6.00 -26.85 10.43
CA THR A 249 -6.39 -25.95 9.33
C THR A 249 -7.30 -24.77 9.73
N PRO A 250 -8.28 -24.90 10.65
CA PRO A 250 -9.12 -23.78 11.07
C PRO A 250 -8.38 -22.52 11.58
N ASN A 251 -7.20 -22.65 12.19
CA ASN A 251 -6.51 -21.48 12.76
C ASN A 251 -5.65 -20.70 11.74
N THR A 252 -5.38 -21.27 10.56
CA THR A 252 -4.44 -20.69 9.59
C THR A 252 -4.86 -19.30 9.14
N ALA A 253 -6.14 -19.11 8.82
CA ALA A 253 -6.62 -17.80 8.38
C ALA A 253 -6.57 -16.74 9.51
N LEU A 254 -6.71 -17.13 10.79
CA LEU A 254 -6.49 -16.20 11.91
C LEU A 254 -5.02 -15.79 12.03
N HIS A 255 -4.11 -16.75 11.87
CA HIS A 255 -2.67 -16.46 11.86
C HIS A 255 -2.30 -15.54 10.68
N ILE A 256 -2.89 -15.74 9.49
CA ILE A 256 -2.71 -14.86 8.32
C ILE A 256 -3.17 -13.44 8.63
N SER A 257 -4.42 -13.25 9.08
CA SER A 257 -4.94 -11.90 9.39
C SER A 257 -4.11 -11.20 10.46
N SER A 258 -3.64 -11.95 11.46
CA SER A 258 -2.79 -11.39 12.53
C SER A 258 -1.40 -11.02 12.03
N LEU A 259 -0.80 -11.83 11.15
CA LEU A 259 0.49 -11.53 10.53
C LEU A 259 0.38 -10.28 9.65
N LEU A 260 -0.61 -10.20 8.76
CA LEU A 260 -0.79 -9.05 7.87
C LEU A 260 -1.08 -7.76 8.65
N ALA A 261 -1.93 -7.82 9.68
CA ALA A 261 -2.20 -6.68 10.56
C ALA A 261 -0.95 -6.25 11.36
N TRP A 262 -0.14 -7.21 11.84
CA TRP A 262 1.12 -6.92 12.51
C TRP A 262 2.14 -6.28 11.56
N THR A 263 2.28 -6.82 10.34
CA THR A 263 3.15 -6.27 9.29
C THR A 263 2.74 -4.85 8.91
N LEU A 264 1.42 -4.55 8.86
CA LEU A 264 0.92 -3.18 8.64
C LEU A 264 1.39 -2.24 9.75
N LEU A 265 1.24 -2.63 11.01
CA LEU A 265 1.64 -1.78 12.15
C LEU A 265 3.15 -1.51 12.20
N LEU A 266 3.98 -2.40 11.67
CA LEU A 266 5.42 -2.14 11.57
C LEU A 266 5.76 -0.97 10.64
N THR A 267 4.89 -0.65 9.67
CA THR A 267 5.11 0.48 8.75
C THR A 267 5.01 1.85 9.42
N ILE A 268 4.36 1.94 10.58
CA ILE A 268 4.23 3.16 11.41
C ILE A 268 4.98 3.03 12.75
N CYS A 269 5.71 1.93 12.95
CA CYS A 269 6.36 1.64 14.20
C CYS A 269 7.72 2.36 14.30
N PRO A 270 8.12 2.84 15.50
CA PRO A 270 9.44 3.41 15.68
C PRO A 270 10.56 2.44 15.28
N ILE A 271 11.59 2.98 14.62
CA ILE A 271 12.73 2.25 14.06
C ILE A 271 13.35 1.25 15.05
N ASN A 272 13.55 1.65 16.31
CA ASN A 272 14.15 0.80 17.33
C ASN A 272 13.31 -0.45 17.64
N GLU A 273 11.99 -0.33 17.59
CA GLU A 273 11.11 -1.46 17.82
C GLU A 273 11.07 -2.37 16.59
N VAL A 274 11.05 -1.79 15.38
CA VAL A 274 11.19 -2.55 14.13
C VAL A 274 12.47 -3.39 14.15
N LYS A 275 13.64 -2.83 14.53
CA LYS A 275 14.90 -3.59 14.65
C LYS A 275 14.76 -4.83 15.55
N LYS A 276 14.21 -4.67 16.75
CA LYS A 276 13.98 -5.80 17.68
C LYS A 276 13.06 -6.87 17.06
N LYS A 277 12.00 -6.45 16.36
CA LYS A 277 11.09 -7.40 15.69
C LYS A 277 11.79 -8.14 14.55
N LEU A 278 12.60 -7.45 13.76
CA LEU A 278 13.40 -8.07 12.70
C LEU A 278 14.34 -9.13 13.29
N GLU A 279 15.12 -8.82 14.32
CA GLU A 279 16.02 -9.76 15.00
C GLU A 279 15.30 -11.05 15.46
N VAL A 280 14.09 -10.90 16.03
CA VAL A 280 13.30 -12.02 16.55
C VAL A 280 12.66 -12.87 15.44
N HIS A 281 12.20 -12.25 14.36
CA HIS A 281 11.33 -12.91 13.38
C HIS A 281 12.07 -13.36 12.12
N PHE A 282 13.22 -12.78 11.77
CA PHE A 282 13.90 -13.07 10.51
C PHE A 282 14.37 -14.52 10.33
N HIS A 283 14.69 -15.21 11.42
CA HIS A 283 15.06 -16.63 11.41
C HIS A 283 13.85 -17.57 11.53
N LYS A 284 12.67 -17.06 11.93
CA LYS A 284 11.46 -17.87 12.17
C LYS A 284 10.44 -17.76 11.03
N LEU A 285 10.22 -16.55 10.53
CA LEU A 285 9.21 -16.26 9.51
C LEU A 285 9.40 -17.09 8.21
N PRO A 286 10.64 -17.37 7.73
CA PRO A 286 10.84 -18.26 6.59
C PRO A 286 10.26 -19.66 6.77
N SER A 287 10.10 -20.16 8.01
CA SER A 287 9.50 -21.48 8.25
C SER A 287 8.05 -21.56 7.75
N LEU A 288 7.34 -20.43 7.70
CA LEU A 288 5.95 -20.34 7.23
C LEU A 288 5.83 -20.52 5.71
N LEU A 289 6.92 -20.33 4.96
CA LEU A 289 6.99 -20.61 3.52
C LEU A 289 6.80 -22.09 3.21
N SER A 290 7.01 -22.98 4.19
CA SER A 290 6.79 -24.42 4.08
C SER A 290 5.39 -24.88 4.51
N SER A 291 4.48 -23.96 4.85
CA SER A 291 3.08 -24.28 5.20
C SER A 291 2.37 -25.03 4.06
N ASP A 292 1.38 -25.86 4.38
CA ASP A 292 0.49 -26.50 3.41
C ASP A 292 -0.50 -25.52 2.76
N ASP A 293 -0.88 -24.46 3.48
CA ASP A 293 -1.82 -23.44 3.02
C ASP A 293 -1.13 -22.40 2.13
N VAL A 294 -1.67 -22.20 0.91
CA VAL A 294 -1.12 -21.26 -0.07
C VAL A 294 -1.20 -19.81 0.36
N ASN A 295 -2.26 -19.41 1.05
CA ASN A 295 -2.44 -18.04 1.51
C ASN A 295 -1.48 -17.74 2.66
N MET A 296 -1.18 -18.71 3.53
CA MET A 296 -0.14 -18.54 4.56
C MET A 296 1.24 -18.35 3.93
N ARG A 297 1.60 -19.16 2.94
CA ARG A 297 2.88 -18.99 2.22
C ARG A 297 2.97 -17.60 1.59
N ILE A 298 1.91 -17.18 0.89
CA ILE A 298 1.84 -15.85 0.26
C ILE A 298 2.01 -14.75 1.31
N ALA A 299 1.20 -14.76 2.39
CA ALA A 299 1.25 -13.75 3.44
C ALA A 299 2.62 -13.68 4.13
N ALA A 300 3.27 -14.83 4.36
CA ALA A 300 4.62 -14.89 4.92
C ALA A 300 5.66 -14.30 3.95
N GLY A 301 5.56 -14.62 2.66
CA GLY A 301 6.46 -14.11 1.63
C GLY A 301 6.31 -12.59 1.41
N GLU A 302 5.09 -12.07 1.34
CA GLU A 302 4.82 -10.63 1.23
C GLU A 302 5.28 -9.88 2.49
N SER A 303 5.05 -10.47 3.67
CA SER A 303 5.57 -9.91 4.93
C SER A 303 7.09 -9.89 4.94
N LEU A 304 7.76 -10.96 4.48
CA LEU A 304 9.22 -10.97 4.34
C LEU A 304 9.70 -9.86 3.40
N ALA A 305 9.10 -9.71 2.22
CA ALA A 305 9.48 -8.67 1.27
C ALA A 305 9.40 -7.27 1.88
N LEU A 306 8.31 -6.97 2.62
CA LEU A 306 8.14 -5.72 3.34
C LEU A 306 9.18 -5.56 4.47
N LEU A 307 9.45 -6.60 5.26
CA LEU A 307 10.46 -6.55 6.31
C LEU A 307 11.88 -6.31 5.77
N PHE A 308 12.22 -6.91 4.62
CA PHE A 308 13.48 -6.64 3.91
C PHE A 308 13.54 -5.19 3.42
N GLU A 309 12.44 -4.65 2.91
CA GLU A 309 12.33 -3.24 2.51
C GLU A 309 12.54 -2.31 3.72
N LEU A 310 11.87 -2.55 4.84
CA LEU A 310 12.06 -1.78 6.07
C LEU A 310 13.50 -1.86 6.57
N ALA A 311 14.08 -3.07 6.65
CA ALA A 311 15.46 -3.27 7.12
C ALA A 311 16.47 -2.48 6.27
N ARG A 312 16.33 -2.54 4.94
CA ARG A 312 17.19 -1.81 4.00
C ARG A 312 16.98 -0.30 4.03
N GLY A 313 15.76 0.15 4.32
CA GLY A 313 15.45 1.57 4.51
C GLY A 313 16.07 2.13 5.80
N MET A 314 16.31 1.28 6.80
CA MET A 314 16.93 1.67 8.08
C MET A 314 18.46 1.54 8.05
N GLU A 315 18.99 0.57 7.31
CA GLU A 315 20.43 0.27 7.19
C GLU A 315 20.75 -0.13 5.74
N SER A 316 21.48 0.71 5.01
CA SER A 316 21.69 0.54 3.57
C SER A 316 22.55 -0.68 3.21
N ASP A 317 23.49 -1.02 4.09
CA ASP A 317 24.37 -2.18 4.08
C ASP A 317 23.79 -3.40 4.83
N PHE A 318 22.47 -3.38 5.12
CA PHE A 318 21.77 -4.50 5.74
C PHE A 318 22.13 -5.84 5.09
N PHE A 319 22.63 -6.74 5.93
CA PHE A 319 23.04 -8.09 5.57
C PHE A 319 22.16 -9.10 6.30
N TYR A 320 21.68 -10.11 5.57
CA TYR A 320 20.91 -11.22 6.12
C TYR A 320 21.74 -12.50 5.98
N GLU A 321 21.99 -13.17 7.10
CA GLU A 321 22.93 -14.31 7.15
C GLU A 321 22.47 -15.48 6.27
N ASP A 322 21.18 -15.82 6.31
CA ASP A 322 20.60 -17.00 5.64
C ASP A 322 20.06 -16.70 4.22
N MET A 323 20.61 -15.71 3.51
CA MET A 323 20.07 -15.25 2.22
C MET A 323 19.96 -16.38 1.19
N GLU A 324 20.96 -17.23 1.09
CA GLU A 324 20.99 -18.32 0.10
C GLU A 324 19.89 -19.36 0.37
N SER A 325 19.70 -19.73 1.64
CA SER A 325 18.65 -20.65 2.07
C SER A 325 17.26 -20.07 1.78
N LEU A 326 17.05 -18.80 2.13
CA LEU A 326 15.78 -18.11 1.88
C LEU A 326 15.48 -18.00 0.39
N THR A 327 16.43 -17.54 -0.41
CA THR A 327 16.24 -17.40 -1.87
C THR A 327 15.98 -18.74 -2.54
N GLN A 328 16.60 -19.82 -2.09
CA GLN A 328 16.30 -21.17 -2.58
C GLN A 328 14.86 -21.61 -2.28
N MET A 329 14.34 -21.31 -1.08
CA MET A 329 12.92 -21.55 -0.75
C MET A 329 11.99 -20.72 -1.65
N LEU A 330 12.28 -19.43 -1.83
CA LEU A 330 11.49 -18.52 -2.66
C LEU A 330 11.47 -18.95 -4.14
N ARG A 331 12.63 -19.33 -4.70
CA ARG A 331 12.75 -19.88 -6.07
C ARG A 331 11.88 -21.12 -6.25
N THR A 332 11.92 -22.04 -5.30
CA THR A 332 11.10 -23.27 -5.32
C THR A 332 9.60 -22.95 -5.40
N LEU A 333 9.14 -21.94 -4.66
CA LEU A 333 7.74 -21.50 -4.68
C LEU A 333 7.37 -20.71 -5.95
N ALA A 334 8.32 -19.94 -6.50
CA ALA A 334 8.18 -19.20 -7.76
C ALA A 334 8.08 -20.13 -9.00
N THR A 335 8.67 -21.33 -8.93
CA THR A 335 8.63 -22.35 -9.99
C THR A 335 7.77 -23.57 -9.62
N ASP A 336 6.84 -23.45 -8.66
CA ASP A 336 6.07 -24.59 -8.12
C ASP A 336 5.39 -25.42 -9.24
N GLY A 337 5.87 -26.67 -9.36
CA GLY A 337 5.39 -27.68 -10.30
C GLY A 337 4.52 -28.76 -9.65
N ASN A 338 4.17 -28.65 -8.37
CA ASN A 338 3.51 -29.72 -7.63
C ASN A 338 2.15 -30.08 -8.25
N LYS A 339 2.01 -31.30 -8.77
CA LYS A 339 0.80 -31.75 -9.47
C LYS A 339 -0.42 -31.86 -8.54
N HIS A 340 -0.21 -31.99 -7.24
CA HIS A 340 -1.29 -32.13 -6.24
C HIS A 340 -1.91 -30.79 -5.81
N ARG A 341 -1.38 -29.64 -6.26
CA ARG A 341 -1.95 -28.31 -5.99
C ARG A 341 -2.87 -27.85 -7.11
N ALA A 342 -3.93 -27.13 -6.75
CA ALA A 342 -4.87 -26.57 -7.70
C ALA A 342 -4.18 -25.63 -8.71
N LYS A 343 -4.63 -25.66 -9.97
CA LYS A 343 -4.02 -24.88 -11.06
C LYS A 343 -4.06 -23.37 -10.80
N VAL A 344 -5.18 -22.88 -10.24
CA VAL A 344 -5.37 -21.47 -9.90
C VAL A 344 -4.39 -21.05 -8.80
N ASP A 345 -4.28 -21.84 -7.74
CA ASP A 345 -3.41 -21.57 -6.61
C ASP A 345 -1.93 -21.56 -7.02
N LYS A 346 -1.50 -22.53 -7.83
CA LYS A 346 -0.14 -22.55 -8.39
C LYS A 346 0.13 -21.30 -9.23
N ARG A 347 -0.82 -20.88 -10.07
CA ARG A 347 -0.65 -19.69 -10.90
C ARG A 347 -0.49 -18.43 -10.03
N LYS A 348 -1.35 -18.27 -9.01
CA LYS A 348 -1.30 -17.15 -8.06
C LYS A 348 0.03 -17.16 -7.29
N GLN A 349 0.38 -18.29 -6.67
CA GLN A 349 1.62 -18.46 -5.91
C GLN A 349 2.85 -18.14 -6.75
N ARG A 350 3.00 -18.77 -7.93
CA ARG A 350 4.16 -18.51 -8.79
C ARG A 350 4.28 -17.05 -9.20
N SER A 351 3.16 -16.35 -9.38
CA SER A 351 3.20 -14.92 -9.69
C SER A 351 3.78 -14.13 -8.52
N VAL A 352 3.15 -14.25 -7.36
CA VAL A 352 3.53 -13.50 -6.16
C VAL A 352 4.97 -13.82 -5.73
N PHE A 353 5.38 -15.09 -5.78
CA PHE A 353 6.73 -15.50 -5.39
C PHE A 353 7.83 -15.08 -6.38
N ARG A 354 7.52 -14.82 -7.66
CA ARG A 354 8.50 -14.20 -8.56
C ARG A 354 8.77 -12.75 -8.15
N ASP A 355 7.74 -12.02 -7.74
CA ASP A 355 7.86 -10.63 -7.34
C ASP A 355 8.57 -10.54 -5.97
N ILE A 356 8.21 -11.40 -5.01
CA ILE A 356 8.89 -11.51 -3.71
C ILE A 356 10.36 -11.90 -3.88
N LEU A 357 10.66 -12.90 -4.72
CA LEU A 357 12.04 -13.32 -4.97
C LEU A 357 12.87 -12.15 -5.48
N ARG A 358 12.33 -11.39 -6.43
CA ARG A 358 12.99 -10.21 -6.98
C ARG A 358 13.20 -9.12 -5.94
N ALA A 359 12.21 -8.87 -5.09
CA ALA A 359 12.33 -7.93 -3.99
C ALA A 359 13.45 -8.31 -3.02
N VAL A 360 13.54 -9.59 -2.67
CA VAL A 360 14.56 -10.10 -1.75
C VAL A 360 15.95 -10.13 -2.41
N GLU A 361 16.09 -10.51 -3.67
CA GLU A 361 17.41 -10.62 -4.34
C GLU A 361 17.91 -9.30 -4.92
N GLU A 362 17.07 -8.58 -5.64
CA GLU A 362 17.46 -7.49 -6.53
C GLU A 362 17.10 -6.10 -5.96
N ARG A 363 16.41 -6.05 -4.81
CA ARG A 363 15.86 -4.81 -4.23
C ARG A 363 14.86 -4.11 -5.17
N ASP A 364 14.18 -4.88 -6.03
CA ASP A 364 13.25 -4.36 -7.04
C ASP A 364 11.77 -4.57 -6.64
N PHE A 365 10.90 -3.70 -7.15
CA PHE A 365 9.45 -3.82 -7.04
C PHE A 365 8.80 -3.57 -8.42
N PRO A 366 7.96 -4.49 -8.93
CA PRO A 366 7.26 -4.27 -10.19
C PRO A 366 6.16 -3.21 -10.01
N THR A 367 6.44 -1.96 -10.41
CA THR A 367 5.50 -0.84 -10.22
C THR A 367 4.09 -1.15 -10.75
N GLU A 368 3.09 -1.05 -9.88
CA GLU A 368 1.68 -1.19 -10.24
C GLU A 368 1.03 0.19 -10.41
N THR A 369 0.05 0.30 -11.32
CA THR A 369 -0.70 1.55 -11.53
C THR A 369 -2.17 1.34 -11.19
N VAL A 370 -2.67 2.08 -10.20
CA VAL A 370 -4.09 2.14 -9.84
C VAL A 370 -4.69 3.39 -10.44
N LYS A 371 -5.74 3.26 -11.25
CA LYS A 371 -6.48 4.39 -11.82
C LYS A 371 -7.79 4.58 -11.05
N PHE A 372 -8.12 5.81 -10.71
CA PHE A 372 -9.36 6.18 -10.02
C PHE A 372 -9.81 7.56 -10.51
N GLY A 373 -11.01 7.64 -11.06
CA GLY A 373 -11.47 8.86 -11.73
C GLY A 373 -10.46 9.31 -12.81
N PRO A 374 -10.05 10.60 -12.81
CA PRO A 374 -9.04 11.12 -13.73
C PRO A 374 -7.60 10.87 -13.27
N GLU A 375 -7.41 10.46 -12.01
CA GLU A 375 -6.12 10.35 -11.36
C GLU A 375 -5.53 8.94 -11.44
N ARG A 376 -4.23 8.85 -11.16
CA ARG A 376 -3.49 7.59 -11.09
C ARG A 376 -2.54 7.62 -9.90
N MET A 377 -2.49 6.52 -9.18
CA MET A 377 -1.51 6.27 -8.13
C MET A 377 -0.58 5.15 -8.60
N TYR A 378 0.72 5.35 -8.37
CA TYR A 378 1.72 4.31 -8.55
C TYR A 378 1.98 3.65 -7.19
N ILE A 379 1.95 2.32 -7.20
CA ILE A 379 2.44 1.50 -6.11
C ILE A 379 3.82 1.02 -6.54
N ASP A 380 4.83 1.47 -5.81
CA ASP A 380 6.24 1.36 -6.16
C ASP A 380 7.09 0.71 -5.05
N CYS A 381 6.48 0.37 -3.91
CA CYS A 381 7.13 -0.30 -2.80
C CYS A 381 6.17 -1.25 -2.06
N TRP A 382 6.73 -2.17 -1.27
CA TRP A 382 5.97 -3.16 -0.50
C TRP A 382 5.15 -2.54 0.63
N VAL A 383 5.68 -1.50 1.30
CA VAL A 383 4.92 -0.74 2.31
C VAL A 383 3.63 -0.18 1.71
N LYS A 384 3.73 0.49 0.55
CA LYS A 384 2.55 1.06 -0.14
C LYS A 384 1.62 -0.03 -0.66
N LYS A 385 2.16 -1.14 -1.18
CA LYS A 385 1.37 -2.29 -1.66
C LYS A 385 0.53 -2.91 -0.54
N HIS A 386 1.16 -3.21 0.59
CA HIS A 386 0.52 -3.83 1.75
C HIS A 386 -0.56 -2.93 2.36
N THR A 387 -0.25 -1.63 2.47
CA THR A 387 -1.21 -0.61 2.93
C THR A 387 -2.42 -0.51 1.99
N TYR A 388 -2.18 -0.48 0.67
CA TYR A 388 -3.26 -0.45 -0.33
C TYR A 388 -4.13 -1.70 -0.29
N ASP A 389 -3.53 -2.89 -0.23
CA ASP A 389 -4.29 -4.14 -0.19
C ASP A 389 -5.17 -4.24 1.07
N THR A 390 -4.64 -3.80 2.21
CA THR A 390 -5.40 -3.75 3.48
C THR A 390 -6.67 -2.91 3.32
N PHE A 391 -6.54 -1.67 2.83
CA PHE A 391 -7.71 -0.79 2.65
C PHE A 391 -8.65 -1.29 1.54
N LYS A 392 -8.10 -1.87 0.47
CA LYS A 392 -8.89 -2.47 -0.60
C LYS A 392 -9.71 -3.67 -0.14
N GLU A 393 -9.20 -4.51 0.75
CA GLU A 393 -9.95 -5.63 1.32
C GLU A 393 -11.15 -5.14 2.14
N ILE A 394 -10.99 -4.03 2.86
CA ILE A 394 -12.02 -3.46 3.75
C ILE A 394 -13.09 -2.69 2.96
N LEU A 395 -12.66 -1.83 2.04
CA LEU A 395 -13.53 -0.92 1.27
C LEU A 395 -14.10 -1.57 0.01
N GLY A 396 -13.46 -2.62 -0.50
CA GLY A 396 -13.89 -3.33 -1.70
C GLY A 396 -13.98 -2.40 -2.92
N SER A 397 -15.14 -2.39 -3.57
CA SER A 397 -15.40 -1.53 -4.74
C SER A 397 -15.33 -0.03 -4.43
N GLY A 398 -15.57 0.37 -3.18
CA GLY A 398 -15.53 1.79 -2.80
C GLY A 398 -14.12 2.36 -2.64
N MET A 399 -13.07 1.53 -2.68
CA MET A 399 -11.67 1.98 -2.62
C MET A 399 -11.36 3.09 -3.65
N GLN A 400 -11.91 2.98 -4.88
CA GLN A 400 -11.71 4.00 -5.91
C GLN A 400 -12.31 5.36 -5.54
N TYR A 401 -13.44 5.37 -4.84
CA TYR A 401 -14.09 6.60 -4.40
C TYR A 401 -13.37 7.19 -3.20
N HIS A 402 -12.97 6.37 -2.23
CA HIS A 402 -12.18 6.84 -1.09
C HIS A 402 -10.80 7.38 -1.52
N LEU A 403 -10.14 6.82 -2.54
CA LEU A 403 -8.92 7.43 -3.07
C LEU A 403 -9.15 8.83 -3.68
N GLN A 404 -10.34 9.10 -4.21
CA GLN A 404 -10.68 10.41 -4.77
C GLN A 404 -11.00 11.43 -3.67
N SER A 405 -11.75 11.03 -2.65
CA SER A 405 -12.42 11.97 -1.74
C SER A 405 -12.02 11.84 -0.27
N ASN A 406 -11.45 10.73 0.18
CA ASN A 406 -11.07 10.55 1.59
C ASN A 406 -9.71 11.20 1.86
N GLU A 407 -9.70 12.32 2.58
CA GLU A 407 -8.48 13.05 2.94
C GLU A 407 -7.45 12.17 3.64
N PHE A 408 -7.88 11.27 4.54
CA PHE A 408 -6.97 10.35 5.22
C PHE A 408 -6.25 9.44 4.23
N LEU A 409 -6.97 8.75 3.33
CA LEU A 409 -6.32 7.88 2.34
C LEU A 409 -5.47 8.67 1.35
N ARG A 410 -5.90 9.87 0.97
CA ARG A 410 -5.10 10.74 0.11
C ARG A 410 -3.78 11.14 0.77
N ASN A 411 -3.78 11.39 2.07
CA ASN A 411 -2.56 11.64 2.83
C ASN A 411 -1.68 10.39 2.93
N VAL A 412 -2.25 9.21 3.24
CA VAL A 412 -1.52 7.94 3.31
C VAL A 412 -0.81 7.61 2.00
N PHE A 413 -1.43 7.93 0.86
CA PHE A 413 -0.87 7.64 -0.47
C PHE A 413 -0.24 8.86 -1.16
N GLU A 414 -0.09 9.98 -0.45
CA GLU A 414 0.53 11.22 -0.94
C GLU A 414 -0.10 11.75 -2.25
N LEU A 415 -1.43 11.66 -2.36
CA LEU A 415 -2.18 12.05 -3.56
C LEU A 415 -2.51 13.54 -3.62
N GLY A 416 -2.16 14.31 -2.58
CA GLY A 416 -2.57 15.71 -2.43
C GLY A 416 -4.07 15.87 -2.10
N PRO A 417 -4.61 17.10 -2.11
CA PRO A 417 -6.01 17.34 -1.76
C PRO A 417 -7.00 16.71 -2.77
N PRO A 418 -8.24 16.38 -2.34
CA PRO A 418 -9.27 15.88 -3.24
C PRO A 418 -9.48 16.78 -4.46
N VAL A 419 -9.40 16.20 -5.66
CA VAL A 419 -9.59 16.96 -6.90
C VAL A 419 -11.09 17.13 -7.14
N MET A 420 -11.63 18.28 -6.78
CA MET A 420 -13.03 18.64 -7.03
C MET A 420 -13.18 19.09 -8.49
N LEU A 421 -13.49 18.16 -9.39
CA LEU A 421 -13.83 18.49 -10.78
C LEU A 421 -15.34 18.41 -10.99
N ASP A 422 -15.92 19.48 -11.54
CA ASP A 422 -17.31 19.44 -11.97
C ASP A 422 -17.49 18.52 -13.19
N ALA A 423 -18.73 18.09 -13.42
CA ALA A 423 -19.07 17.22 -14.54
C ALA A 423 -18.71 17.83 -15.91
N ALA A 424 -18.62 19.16 -16.00
CA ALA A 424 -18.22 19.87 -17.22
C ALA A 424 -16.71 19.76 -17.47
N ALA A 425 -15.87 19.95 -16.45
CA ALA A 425 -14.42 19.80 -16.50
C ALA A 425 -14.01 18.35 -16.75
N LEU A 426 -14.72 17.38 -16.16
CA LEU A 426 -14.53 15.97 -16.47
C LEU A 426 -14.85 15.63 -17.93
N LYS A 427 -15.81 16.33 -18.56
CA LYS A 427 -16.11 16.16 -19.98
C LYS A 427 -15.03 16.79 -20.87
N THR A 428 -14.48 17.95 -20.50
CA THR A 428 -13.42 18.61 -21.28
C THR A 428 -12.06 17.91 -21.16
N MET A 429 -11.80 17.22 -20.05
CA MET A 429 -10.59 16.38 -19.88
C MET A 429 -10.62 15.07 -20.70
N LYS A 430 -11.74 14.70 -21.31
CA LYS A 430 -11.82 13.49 -22.14
C LYS A 430 -11.09 13.72 -23.47
N ILE A 431 -9.98 13.01 -23.64
CA ILE A 431 -9.27 12.89 -24.92
C ILE A 431 -10.27 12.50 -26.01
N SER A 432 -10.30 13.27 -27.10
CA SER A 432 -11.22 13.04 -28.20
C SER A 432 -11.03 11.65 -28.81
N ARG A 433 -12.08 11.08 -29.41
CA ARG A 433 -12.00 9.76 -30.05
C ARG A 433 -10.90 9.72 -31.11
N PHE A 434 -10.75 10.79 -31.88
CA PHE A 434 -9.73 10.92 -32.92
C PHE A 434 -8.32 10.93 -32.33
N GLU A 435 -8.09 11.74 -31.30
CA GLU A 435 -6.79 11.85 -30.63
C GLU A 435 -6.39 10.53 -29.95
N ARG A 436 -7.34 9.85 -29.28
CA ARG A 436 -7.12 8.52 -28.71
C ARG A 436 -6.76 7.50 -29.78
N HIS A 437 -7.42 7.53 -30.94
CA HIS A 437 -7.11 6.67 -32.06
C HIS A 437 -5.69 6.93 -32.59
N LEU A 438 -5.31 8.19 -32.77
CA LEU A 438 -3.98 8.57 -33.24
C LEU A 438 -2.88 8.15 -32.25
N TYR A 439 -3.09 8.40 -30.96
CA TYR A 439 -2.17 7.99 -29.89
C TYR A 439 -2.00 6.46 -29.86
N ASN A 440 -3.11 5.72 -29.87
CA ASN A 440 -3.07 4.26 -29.87
C ASN A 440 -2.41 3.70 -31.13
N SER A 441 -2.64 4.32 -32.29
CA SER A 441 -2.00 3.96 -33.56
C SER A 441 -0.48 4.19 -33.52
N ALA A 442 -0.05 5.35 -33.01
CA ALA A 442 1.36 5.67 -32.81
C ALA A 442 2.04 4.69 -31.84
N ALA A 443 1.42 4.43 -30.69
CA ALA A 443 1.91 3.48 -29.70
C ALA A 443 1.97 2.04 -30.25
N PHE A 444 0.96 1.62 -31.03
CA PHE A 444 0.95 0.31 -31.68
C PHE A 444 2.06 0.18 -32.73
N LYS A 445 2.27 1.21 -33.54
CA LYS A 445 3.34 1.26 -34.55
C LYS A 445 4.72 1.20 -33.89
N ALA A 446 4.94 1.97 -32.82
CA ALA A 446 6.18 1.94 -32.04
C ALA A 446 6.45 0.55 -31.44
N ARG A 447 5.43 -0.04 -30.78
CA ARG A 447 5.51 -1.39 -30.18
C ARG A 447 5.81 -2.46 -31.23
N THR A 448 5.18 -2.36 -32.41
CA THR A 448 5.39 -3.29 -33.52
C THR A 448 6.82 -3.21 -34.05
N LYS A 449 7.36 -2.00 -34.24
CA LYS A 449 8.75 -1.76 -34.66
C LYS A 449 9.78 -2.27 -33.64
N ALA A 450 9.53 -2.08 -32.35
CA ALA A 450 10.41 -2.57 -31.30
C ALA A 450 10.42 -4.11 -31.25
N ARG A 451 9.24 -4.73 -31.31
CA ARG A 451 9.09 -6.19 -31.28
C ARG A 451 9.62 -6.87 -32.54
N SER A 452 9.52 -6.24 -33.72
CA SER A 452 10.06 -6.83 -34.96
C SER A 452 11.58 -7.00 -34.87
N LYS A 453 12.31 -6.04 -34.29
CA LYS A 453 13.76 -6.14 -34.04
C LYS A 453 14.12 -7.33 -33.14
N CYS A 454 13.39 -7.53 -32.04
CA CYS A 454 13.62 -8.67 -31.14
C CYS A 454 13.29 -10.02 -31.80
N ARG A 455 12.26 -10.06 -32.65
CA ARG A 455 11.88 -11.26 -33.41
C ARG A 455 12.94 -11.64 -34.45
N THR A 456 13.54 -10.67 -35.12
CA THR A 456 14.63 -10.92 -36.08
C THR A 456 15.90 -11.40 -35.39
N MET A 457 16.21 -10.90 -34.18
CA MET A 457 17.35 -11.38 -33.39
C MET A 457 17.25 -12.85 -32.98
N LYS A 458 16.06 -13.33 -32.62
CA LYS A 458 15.85 -14.77 -32.35
C LYS A 458 16.04 -15.63 -33.60
N ARG A 459 15.62 -15.13 -34.77
CA ARG A 459 15.84 -15.82 -36.06
C ARG A 459 17.33 -15.85 -36.45
N SER A 460 18.05 -14.73 -36.31
CA SER A 460 19.48 -14.68 -36.62
C SER A 460 20.33 -15.52 -35.66
N SER A 461 19.90 -15.68 -34.41
CA SER A 461 20.58 -16.55 -33.42
C SER A 461 20.32 -18.04 -33.65
N GLN A 462 19.24 -18.41 -34.33
CA GLN A 462 18.99 -19.78 -34.79
C GLN A 462 19.69 -20.10 -36.12
N ASP A 463 19.96 -19.09 -36.96
CA ASP A 463 20.68 -19.24 -38.23
C ASP A 463 22.21 -19.14 -38.08
N SER A 464 22.71 -18.62 -36.96
CA SER A 464 24.15 -18.53 -36.68
C SER A 464 24.75 -19.85 -36.16
N GLY A 465 24.35 -20.96 -36.78
CA GLY A 465 24.99 -22.27 -36.67
C GLY A 465 26.01 -22.48 -37.79
N SER A 466 26.77 -21.46 -38.19
CA SER A 466 28.10 -21.59 -38.80
C SER A 466 28.69 -20.21 -39.10
N ARG A 467 29.97 -20.09 -38.78
CA ARG A 467 30.95 -19.09 -39.23
C ARG A 467 31.15 -17.83 -38.36
N SER A 468 32.40 -17.75 -37.93
CA SER A 468 33.06 -16.84 -36.99
C SER A 468 33.51 -15.51 -37.60
N ILE A 469 33.74 -14.54 -36.67
CA ILE A 469 34.70 -13.41 -36.65
C ILE A 469 34.05 -12.00 -36.53
N PRO A 470 34.64 -11.09 -35.72
CA PRO A 470 33.91 -10.22 -34.80
C PRO A 470 33.89 -8.75 -35.23
N GLU A 471 32.89 -8.00 -34.79
CA GLU A 471 32.98 -6.55 -34.73
C GLU A 471 32.40 -6.02 -33.42
N ASP A 472 33.17 -5.11 -32.82
CA ASP A 472 32.89 -4.35 -31.62
C ASP A 472 31.47 -3.77 -31.59
N ARG A 473 30.70 -4.19 -30.59
CA ARG A 473 29.51 -3.45 -30.16
C ARG A 473 29.63 -3.10 -28.69
N LYS A 474 30.04 -1.86 -28.44
CA LYS A 474 29.62 -1.12 -27.24
C LYS A 474 28.09 -1.06 -27.26
N LEU A 475 27.45 -1.88 -26.43
CA LEU A 475 26.04 -1.76 -26.11
C LEU A 475 25.93 -1.52 -24.61
N TYR A 476 26.04 -0.26 -24.21
CA TYR A 476 25.62 0.18 -22.89
C TYR A 476 24.21 0.78 -23.02
N VAL A 477 23.34 0.33 -22.10
CA VAL A 477 22.07 0.93 -21.67
C VAL A 477 20.91 0.89 -22.67
N VAL A 478 20.08 -0.15 -22.55
CA VAL A 478 18.64 0.00 -22.79
C VAL A 478 18.03 0.34 -21.44
N ASP A 479 18.01 1.62 -21.11
CA ASP A 479 17.12 2.10 -20.05
C ASP A 479 15.73 2.28 -20.62
N SER A 480 14.83 1.49 -20.05
CA SER A 480 13.46 1.81 -19.65
C SER A 480 12.58 2.63 -20.62
N ILE A 481 11.53 1.97 -21.10
CA ILE A 481 10.35 2.53 -21.77
C ILE A 481 9.53 3.48 -20.83
N ASN A 482 10.00 3.73 -19.61
CA ASN A 482 9.26 4.49 -18.61
C ASN A 482 9.39 6.02 -18.75
N ASP A 483 10.38 6.53 -19.49
CA ASP A 483 10.66 7.99 -19.54
C ASP A 483 9.82 8.79 -20.53
N LEU A 484 9.04 8.16 -21.40
CA LEU A 484 8.12 8.91 -22.29
C LEU A 484 6.88 9.46 -21.58
N ASN A 485 6.62 9.06 -20.33
CA ASN A 485 5.54 9.64 -19.51
C ASN A 485 6.01 10.81 -18.63
N LYS A 486 7.32 11.06 -18.48
CA LYS A 486 7.86 12.11 -17.61
C LYS A 486 8.01 13.48 -18.27
N LEU A 487 7.98 13.54 -19.61
CA LEU A 487 8.03 14.79 -20.36
C LEU A 487 6.66 15.07 -20.95
N ASN A 488 5.79 15.74 -20.18
CA ASN A 488 4.80 16.74 -20.63
C ASN A 488 3.66 16.88 -19.62
N LEU A 489 3.89 17.69 -18.58
CA LEU A 489 2.84 18.34 -17.80
C LEU A 489 3.27 19.80 -17.55
N CYS A 490 3.03 20.66 -18.55
CA CYS A 490 2.92 22.11 -18.38
C CYS A 490 1.85 22.61 -19.35
N PRO A 491 0.68 23.12 -18.92
CA PRO A 491 -0.23 23.81 -19.80
C PRO A 491 0.09 25.31 -19.72
N ALA A 492 0.75 25.85 -20.74
CA ALA A 492 0.76 27.29 -20.98
C ALA A 492 0.45 27.51 -22.46
N GLY A 493 -0.72 28.10 -22.72
CA GLY A 493 -1.21 28.34 -24.06
C GLY A 493 -0.43 29.43 -24.79
N SER A 494 -0.32 29.26 -26.10
CA SER A 494 -0.53 30.33 -27.08
C SER A 494 -0.41 29.73 -28.47
N GLN A 495 -1.45 29.98 -29.27
CA GLN A 495 -1.51 29.70 -30.70
C GLN A 495 -0.41 30.44 -31.45
N GLN A 496 0.15 29.82 -32.50
CA GLN A 496 0.34 30.37 -33.87
C GLN A 496 1.33 29.46 -34.64
N LEU A 497 0.85 28.66 -35.60
CA LEU A 497 0.74 28.97 -37.03
C LEU A 497 2.12 29.04 -37.73
N PHE A 498 2.47 27.99 -38.48
CA PHE A 498 3.56 28.02 -39.47
C PHE A 498 3.25 29.07 -40.55
N PRO A 499 4.30 29.68 -41.15
CA PRO A 499 4.57 29.32 -42.54
C PRO A 499 6.06 29.20 -42.91
N LEU A 500 6.25 28.54 -44.05
CA LEU A 500 7.47 28.24 -44.79
C LEU A 500 8.12 29.50 -45.41
N GLU A 501 9.46 29.44 -45.56
CA GLU A 501 10.25 29.71 -46.80
C GLU A 501 11.41 30.72 -46.71
N GLU A 502 12.60 30.18 -46.98
CA GLU A 502 13.80 30.70 -47.68
C GLU A 502 14.70 31.87 -47.21
N LYS A 503 16.01 31.54 -47.27
CA LYS A 503 17.23 32.28 -47.66
C LYS A 503 18.19 32.88 -46.60
N LEU A 504 19.33 32.17 -46.49
CA LEU A 504 20.75 32.60 -46.45
C LEU A 504 21.17 33.81 -45.58
N GLN A 505 22.05 33.57 -44.59
CA GLN A 505 23.46 33.96 -44.66
C GLN A 505 24.29 33.49 -43.46
N ASP A 506 25.54 33.18 -43.78
CA ASP A 506 26.64 32.67 -42.97
C ASP A 506 27.28 33.79 -42.14
N VAL A 507 27.35 33.65 -40.81
CA VAL A 507 28.27 34.41 -39.93
C VAL A 507 28.69 33.51 -38.78
N SER A 508 29.96 33.10 -38.81
CA SER A 508 30.72 32.55 -37.71
C SER A 508 30.99 33.62 -36.63
N THR A 509 30.67 33.33 -35.37
CA THR A 509 31.38 33.91 -34.22
C THR A 509 31.39 32.97 -33.02
N ASP A 510 32.61 32.71 -32.58
CA ASP A 510 33.06 32.03 -31.38
C ASP A 510 32.61 32.77 -30.10
N SER A 511 31.96 32.09 -29.14
CA SER A 511 31.78 32.57 -27.75
C SER A 511 31.41 31.45 -26.76
N GLY A 512 32.22 30.39 -26.71
CA GLY A 512 32.00 29.23 -25.82
C GLY A 512 32.26 29.44 -24.33
N ASN A 513 32.48 30.66 -23.82
CA ASN A 513 32.93 30.88 -22.44
C ASN A 513 32.09 31.83 -21.56
N GLU A 514 31.06 32.50 -22.09
CA GLU A 514 30.22 33.43 -21.28
C GLU A 514 29.01 32.76 -20.61
N SER A 515 28.54 31.62 -21.11
CA SER A 515 27.33 30.95 -20.58
C SER A 515 27.57 30.23 -19.25
N HIS A 516 28.75 29.62 -19.05
CA HIS A 516 29.07 28.88 -17.83
C HIS A 516 29.21 29.80 -16.60
N SER A 517 29.69 31.04 -16.79
CA SER A 517 29.81 32.04 -15.73
C SER A 517 28.45 32.46 -15.19
N LEU A 518 27.47 32.69 -16.06
CA LEU A 518 26.10 33.06 -15.68
C LEU A 518 25.34 31.92 -14.99
N PHE A 519 25.57 30.67 -15.42
CA PHE A 519 25.00 29.50 -14.75
C PHE A 519 25.54 29.30 -13.33
N LEU A 520 26.85 29.49 -13.12
CA LEU A 520 27.46 29.40 -11.78
C LEU A 520 26.95 30.50 -10.85
N VAL A 521 26.81 31.73 -11.35
CA VAL A 521 26.23 32.84 -10.57
C VAL A 521 24.77 32.56 -10.21
N GLY A 522 23.99 31.98 -11.13
CA GLY A 522 22.62 31.55 -10.85
C GLY A 522 22.52 30.50 -9.73
N LEU A 523 23.40 29.49 -9.74
CA LEU A 523 23.45 28.47 -8.70
C LEU A 523 23.83 29.05 -7.33
N ILE A 524 24.76 30.00 -7.29
CA ILE A 524 25.16 30.68 -6.05
C ILE A 524 23.98 31.48 -5.47
N ILE A 525 23.23 32.20 -6.31
CA ILE A 525 22.06 32.97 -5.87
C ILE A 525 20.98 32.04 -5.29
N VAL A 526 20.71 30.91 -5.95
CA VAL A 526 19.73 29.93 -5.47
C VAL A 526 20.17 29.36 -4.12
N LEU A 527 21.44 29.00 -3.94
CA LEU A 527 21.98 28.52 -2.68
C LEU A 527 21.84 29.55 -1.55
N ILE A 528 22.13 30.83 -1.81
CA ILE A 528 21.99 31.90 -0.82
C ILE A 528 20.53 32.06 -0.40
N ILE A 529 19.60 32.02 -1.35
CA ILE A 529 18.16 32.12 -1.05
C ILE A 529 17.70 30.92 -0.22
N SER A 530 18.12 29.69 -0.58
CA SER A 530 17.81 28.49 0.19
C SER A 530 18.33 28.56 1.63
N LEU A 531 19.58 29.02 1.82
CA LEU A 531 20.17 29.21 3.15
C LEU A 531 19.42 30.28 3.98
N ALA A 532 19.01 31.38 3.35
CA ALA A 532 18.25 32.43 4.02
C ALA A 532 16.86 31.92 4.47
N LEU A 533 16.18 31.14 3.63
CA LEU A 533 14.88 30.53 3.98
C LEU A 533 15.01 29.53 5.14
N VAL A 534 16.04 28.68 5.12
CA VAL A 534 16.31 27.75 6.23
C VAL A 534 16.58 28.51 7.53
N SER A 535 17.41 29.56 7.47
CA SER A 535 17.68 30.40 8.64
C SER A 535 16.42 31.09 9.19
N PHE A 536 15.52 31.52 8.29
CA PHE A 536 14.26 32.15 8.69
C PHE A 536 13.30 31.14 9.35
N VAL A 537 13.21 29.92 8.82
CA VAL A 537 12.42 28.84 9.42
C VAL A 537 12.95 28.47 10.81
N ILE A 538 14.27 28.36 10.98
CA ILE A 538 14.90 28.11 12.29
C ILE A 538 14.56 29.24 13.26
N PHE A 539 14.63 30.51 12.82
CA PHE A 539 14.26 31.66 13.65
C PHE A 539 12.79 31.59 14.10
N LEU A 540 11.87 31.23 13.20
CA LEU A 540 10.46 31.07 13.55
C LEU A 540 10.25 29.93 14.55
N ILE A 541 10.91 28.79 14.37
CA ILE A 541 10.83 27.65 15.31
C ILE A 541 11.27 28.10 16.72
N VAL A 542 12.43 28.75 16.83
CA VAL A 542 12.96 29.25 18.11
C VAL A 542 12.04 30.31 18.73
N GLN A 543 11.45 31.19 17.91
CA GLN A 543 10.50 32.19 18.41
C GLN A 543 9.21 31.54 18.92
N THR A 544 8.76 30.47 18.28
CA THR A 544 7.54 29.75 18.65
C THR A 544 7.75 28.92 19.93
N GLU A 545 8.93 28.31 20.07
CA GLU A 545 9.36 27.59 21.28
C GLU A 545 9.40 28.52 22.50
N ASN A 546 10.04 29.70 22.36
CA ASN A 546 10.08 30.70 23.43
C ASN A 546 8.68 31.20 23.86
N LYS A 547 7.74 31.36 22.92
CA LYS A 547 6.36 31.72 23.25
C LYS A 547 5.61 30.58 23.95
N MET A 548 5.86 29.34 23.53
CA MET A 548 5.24 28.15 24.13
C MET A 548 5.72 27.92 25.57
N GLU A 549 6.98 28.20 25.87
CA GLU A 549 7.51 28.17 27.23
C GLU A 549 6.87 29.22 28.16
N ASP A 550 6.60 30.43 27.65
CA ASP A 550 5.94 31.48 28.45
C ASP A 550 4.48 31.12 28.76
N VAL A 551 3.77 30.55 27.79
CA VAL A 551 2.39 30.03 27.99
C VAL A 551 2.37 28.86 28.97
N SER A 552 3.31 27.92 28.85
CA SER A 552 3.42 26.77 29.76
C SER A 552 3.70 27.21 31.20
N ARG A 553 4.54 28.24 31.40
CA ARG A 553 4.79 28.81 32.74
C ARG A 553 3.55 29.47 33.34
N ARG A 554 2.74 30.17 32.54
CA ARG A 554 1.48 30.78 33.00
C ARG A 554 0.44 29.73 33.37
N LEU A 555 0.29 28.68 32.56
CA LEU A 555 -0.62 27.57 32.85
C LEU A 555 -0.21 26.79 34.12
N ALA A 556 1.10 26.62 34.36
CA ALA A 556 1.59 26.02 35.59
C ALA A 556 1.31 26.87 36.84
N ALA A 557 1.35 28.20 36.71
CA ALA A 557 0.99 29.12 37.79
C ALA A 557 -0.52 29.09 38.08
N GLU A 558 -1.36 29.14 37.05
CA GLU A 558 -2.82 29.03 37.21
C GLU A 558 -3.25 27.67 37.79
N GLY A 559 -2.58 26.58 37.40
CA GLY A 559 -2.82 25.26 37.97
C GLY A 559 -2.53 25.19 39.48
N LYS A 560 -1.48 25.89 39.94
CA LYS A 560 -1.14 25.98 41.35
C LYS A 560 -2.19 26.76 42.14
N ASP A 561 -2.69 27.86 41.59
CA ASP A 561 -3.74 28.67 42.22
C ASP A 561 -5.05 27.87 42.37
N ILE A 562 -5.40 27.06 41.37
CA ILE A 562 -6.58 26.16 41.42
C ILE A 562 -6.45 25.12 42.53
N ASP A 563 -5.26 24.53 42.71
CA ASP A 563 -5.03 23.55 43.77
C ASP A 563 -5.05 24.19 45.17
N ASP A 564 -4.53 25.40 45.32
CA ASP A 564 -4.63 26.17 46.56
C ASP A 564 -6.10 26.51 46.88
N LEU A 565 -6.91 26.90 45.88
CA LEU A 565 -8.35 27.11 46.03
C LEU A 565 -9.10 25.84 46.44
N LYS A 566 -8.78 24.69 45.85
CA LYS A 566 -9.37 23.39 46.26
C LYS A 566 -9.03 23.06 47.72
N LYS A 567 -7.80 23.33 48.14
CA LYS A 567 -7.36 23.10 49.52
C LYS A 567 -8.13 23.98 50.51
N ILE A 568 -8.29 25.26 50.19
CA ILE A 568 -9.10 26.19 51.01
C ILE A 568 -10.56 25.72 51.08
N ASN A 569 -11.15 25.34 49.95
CA ASN A 569 -12.53 24.86 49.92
C ASN A 569 -12.71 23.58 50.75
N SER A 570 -11.75 22.65 50.70
CA SER A 570 -11.76 21.44 51.55
C SER A 570 -11.74 21.77 53.04
N ILE A 571 -11.00 22.81 53.45
CA ILE A 571 -10.93 23.26 54.84
C ILE A 571 -12.25 23.90 55.27
N ILE A 572 -12.87 24.71 54.41
CA ILE A 572 -14.16 25.36 54.67
C ILE A 572 -15.25 24.30 54.87
N VAL A 573 -15.36 23.34 53.95
CA VAL A 573 -16.33 22.24 54.05
C VAL A 573 -16.12 21.44 55.34
N LYS A 574 -14.87 21.17 55.72
CA LYS A 574 -14.56 20.46 56.97
C LYS A 574 -14.98 21.26 58.22
N ARG A 575 -14.84 22.59 58.19
CA ARG A 575 -15.27 23.47 59.29
C ARG A 575 -16.80 23.57 59.39
N LEU A 576 -17.50 23.66 58.26
CA LEU A 576 -18.97 23.67 58.23
C LEU A 576 -19.54 22.36 58.80
N ASN A 577 -19.00 21.22 58.38
CA ASN A 577 -19.43 19.91 58.89
C ASN A 577 -19.16 19.75 60.40
N GLN A 578 -18.11 20.38 60.94
CA GLN A 578 -17.85 20.40 62.39
C GLN A 578 -18.88 21.25 63.15
N LEU A 579 -19.24 22.42 62.60
CA LEU A 579 -20.24 23.29 63.22
C LEU A 579 -21.64 22.68 63.20
N ASP A 580 -22.02 22.00 62.11
CA ASP A 580 -23.29 21.26 62.03
C ASP A 580 -23.34 20.09 63.03
N SER A 581 -22.20 19.46 63.32
CA SER A 581 -22.12 18.38 64.32
C SER A 581 -22.13 18.86 65.78
N GLU A 582 -21.84 20.14 66.04
CA GLU A 582 -21.92 20.74 67.38
C GLU A 582 -23.31 21.34 67.69
N GLN A 583 -24.19 21.47 66.68
CA GLN A 583 -25.57 21.95 66.81
C GLN A 583 -26.64 20.84 66.80
N SER A 584 -26.24 19.58 66.58
CA SER A 584 -27.05 18.37 66.76
C SER A 584 -26.71 17.68 68.07
#